data_AF-A0A7Z9UQV0-F1
#
_entry.id   AF-A0A7Z9UQV0-F1
#
_cell.length_a   1.000
_cell.length_b   1.000
_cell.length_c   1.000
_cell.angle_alpha   90.00
_cell.angle_beta   90.00
_cell.angle_gamma   90.00
#
_symmetry.space_group_name_H-M   'P 1'
#
loop_
_entity.id
_entity.type
_entity.pdbx_description
1 polymer ?
#
loop_
_entity_poly.entity_id
_entity_poly.type
_entity_poly.pdbx_seq_one_letter_code
_entity_poly.pdbx_strand_id
1 'polypeptide(L)'
;MTKFNIFSGFALDSEIQTEVRFPETKIYELIQRLVNYNEECLEFLLNFLALKVQKPFFKPPLILTWCATKKGCGKGTFKLFLEKLFSCNENILISYNKIGQFTSNFNSELETCLFLVLEEVSANKKNSLKEFSGLLKDISSMTELLIEKKGIDRKVVPFYGSVLVFSNELCVVQVTSDNRRIVAFEVNNEKCNDTQFFQEIYKELDDLQIMKSAWNFFLDRDVTTWDFRKIPQTELLARLQRCSENVTVKFARWYFKDRSHTDILVNESGRCLSLVTGSCMG
;
A
#
# COMPACT_ATOMS: atom_id res chain seq x y z
N MET A 1 -25.97 -15.57 -21.03
CA MET A 1 -24.84 -14.73 -21.48
C MET A 1 -23.56 -15.41 -21.02
N THR A 2 -22.84 -16.08 -21.92
CA THR A 2 -21.61 -16.80 -21.57
C THR A 2 -20.50 -15.76 -21.37
N LYS A 3 -20.04 -15.55 -20.14
CA LYS A 3 -18.89 -14.68 -19.87
C LYS A 3 -17.61 -15.50 -20.06
N PHE A 4 -16.74 -15.05 -20.96
CA PHE A 4 -15.43 -15.67 -21.16
C PHE A 4 -14.44 -15.13 -20.13
N ASN A 5 -13.60 -16.01 -19.58
CA ASN A 5 -12.47 -15.60 -18.76
C ASN A 5 -11.36 -15.06 -19.68
N ILE A 6 -10.94 -13.82 -19.44
CA ILE A 6 -9.85 -13.16 -20.19
C ILE A 6 -8.49 -13.35 -19.53
N PHE A 7 -8.44 -13.86 -18.30
CA PHE A 7 -7.18 -14.09 -17.59
C PHE A 7 -6.49 -15.35 -18.08
N SER A 8 -5.28 -15.20 -18.61
CA SER A 8 -4.48 -16.28 -19.21
C SER A 8 -3.68 -17.12 -18.21
N GLY A 9 -3.69 -16.77 -16.92
CA GLY A 9 -2.76 -17.31 -15.94
C GLY A 9 -1.47 -16.50 -15.83
N PHE A 10 -0.70 -16.73 -14.76
CA PHE A 10 0.58 -16.07 -14.52
C PHE A 10 1.73 -16.86 -15.13
N ALA A 11 2.76 -16.16 -15.64
CA ALA A 11 3.89 -16.80 -16.31
C ALA A 11 4.71 -17.72 -15.39
N LEU A 12 4.81 -17.37 -14.10
CA LEU A 12 5.54 -18.14 -13.09
C LEU A 12 4.74 -19.33 -12.54
N ASP A 13 3.48 -19.51 -12.92
CA ASP A 13 2.65 -20.69 -12.63
C ASP A 13 2.99 -21.86 -13.57
N SER A 14 4.29 -22.06 -13.81
CA SER A 14 4.86 -23.13 -14.61
C SER A 14 5.66 -24.08 -13.73
N GLU A 15 5.84 -25.33 -14.16
CA GLU A 15 6.60 -26.36 -13.44
C GLU A 15 8.12 -26.15 -13.56
N ILE A 16 8.61 -24.99 -13.10
CA ILE A 16 10.02 -24.67 -13.00
C ILE A 16 10.50 -25.07 -11.60
N GLN A 17 11.45 -26.01 -11.53
CA GLN A 17 12.12 -26.34 -10.27
C GLN A 17 13.20 -25.30 -9.96
N THR A 18 13.35 -24.98 -8.67
CA THR A 18 14.38 -24.07 -8.15
C THR A 18 14.77 -24.50 -6.74
N GLU A 19 16.07 -24.43 -6.44
CA GLU A 19 16.63 -24.68 -5.10
C GLU A 19 16.91 -23.38 -4.33
N VAL A 20 16.69 -22.23 -4.98
CA VAL A 20 16.93 -20.91 -4.38
C VAL A 20 15.98 -20.71 -3.21
N ARG A 21 16.52 -20.23 -2.09
CA ARG A 21 15.73 -19.83 -0.92
C ARG A 21 15.42 -18.35 -0.99
N PHE A 22 14.19 -18.00 -1.37
CA PHE A 22 13.77 -16.60 -1.53
C PHE A 22 14.12 -15.70 -0.33
N PRO A 23 13.97 -16.13 0.95
CA PRO A 23 14.34 -15.30 2.10
C PRO A 23 15.82 -14.89 2.18
N GLU A 24 16.71 -15.55 1.42
CA GLU A 24 18.15 -15.26 1.38
C GLU A 24 18.54 -14.28 0.26
N THR A 25 17.57 -13.83 -0.55
CA THR A 25 17.77 -12.95 -1.72
C THR A 25 17.78 -11.45 -1.36
N LYS A 26 18.40 -10.62 -2.20
CA LYS A 26 18.34 -9.15 -2.09
C LYS A 26 16.95 -8.58 -2.34
N ILE A 27 16.12 -9.24 -3.16
CA ILE A 27 14.70 -8.88 -3.31
C ILE A 27 13.97 -9.02 -1.97
N TYR A 28 14.19 -10.12 -1.24
CA TYR A 28 13.59 -10.26 0.10
C TYR A 28 14.14 -9.22 1.08
N GLU A 29 15.45 -8.96 1.08
CA GLU A 29 16.05 -7.87 1.86
C GLU A 29 15.41 -6.50 1.53
N LEU A 30 15.12 -6.22 0.26
CA LEU A 30 14.40 -5.00 -0.16
C LEU A 30 13.02 -4.93 0.48
N ILE A 31 12.24 -6.02 0.49
CA ILE A 31 10.92 -6.07 1.12
C ILE A 31 11.04 -5.78 2.63
N GLN A 32 12.02 -6.38 3.31
CA GLN A 32 12.29 -6.11 4.73
C GLN A 32 12.63 -4.64 4.97
N ARG A 33 13.48 -4.03 4.13
CA ARG A 33 13.82 -2.61 4.23
C ARG A 33 12.63 -1.69 3.99
N LEU A 34 11.72 -2.04 3.08
CA LEU A 34 10.51 -1.27 2.78
C LEU A 34 9.48 -1.26 3.92
N VAL A 35 9.65 -2.13 4.92
CA VAL A 35 8.87 -2.14 6.16
C VAL A 35 9.74 -1.86 7.40
N ASN A 36 10.96 -1.35 7.18
CA ASN A 36 11.94 -1.04 8.22
C ASN A 36 12.24 -2.20 9.18
N TYR A 37 12.28 -3.43 8.64
CA TYR A 37 12.46 -4.67 9.40
C TYR A 37 11.45 -4.88 10.53
N ASN A 38 10.32 -4.16 10.50
CA ASN A 38 9.25 -4.39 11.47
C ASN A 38 8.55 -5.71 11.13
N GLU A 39 8.62 -6.66 12.05
CA GLU A 39 8.13 -8.02 11.86
C GLU A 39 6.63 -8.06 11.55
N GLU A 40 5.81 -7.30 12.27
CA GLU A 40 4.36 -7.25 12.06
C GLU A 40 4.02 -6.73 10.64
N CYS A 41 4.68 -5.66 10.22
CA CYS A 41 4.53 -5.09 8.88
C CYS A 41 5.05 -6.02 7.78
N LEU A 42 6.17 -6.71 8.02
CA LEU A 42 6.74 -7.68 7.09
C LEU A 42 5.77 -8.84 6.87
N GLU A 43 5.31 -9.45 7.95
CA GLU A 43 4.35 -10.56 7.90
C GLU A 43 3.04 -10.11 7.23
N PHE A 44 2.56 -8.91 7.52
CA PHE A 44 1.38 -8.35 6.86
C PHE A 44 1.59 -8.19 5.35
N LEU A 45 2.70 -7.62 4.92
CA LEU A 45 3.00 -7.42 3.51
C LEU A 45 3.21 -8.76 2.78
N LEU A 46 3.92 -9.71 3.37
CA LEU A 46 4.12 -11.04 2.79
C LEU A 46 2.81 -11.82 2.67
N ASN A 47 1.94 -11.76 3.69
CA ASN A 47 0.60 -12.35 3.64
C ASN A 47 -0.28 -11.69 2.57
N PHE A 48 -0.20 -10.36 2.44
CA PHE A 48 -0.93 -9.65 1.39
C PHE A 48 -0.50 -10.11 -0.01
N LEU A 49 0.80 -10.22 -0.27
CA LEU A 49 1.33 -10.68 -1.55
C LEU A 49 0.96 -12.16 -1.82
N ALA A 50 1.08 -13.03 -0.82
CA ALA A 50 0.64 -14.42 -0.90
C ALA A 50 -0.85 -14.54 -1.24
N LEU A 51 -1.70 -13.77 -0.55
CA LEU A 51 -3.13 -13.74 -0.84
C LEU A 51 -3.42 -13.31 -2.28
N LYS A 52 -2.68 -12.35 -2.82
CA LYS A 52 -2.80 -11.92 -4.21
C LYS A 52 -2.32 -12.98 -5.21
N VAL A 53 -1.25 -13.71 -4.90
CA VAL A 53 -0.75 -14.84 -5.73
C VAL A 53 -1.79 -15.95 -5.76
N GLN A 54 -2.31 -16.35 -4.61
CA GLN A 54 -3.24 -17.48 -4.47
C GLN A 54 -4.67 -17.15 -4.90
N LYS A 55 -5.12 -15.90 -4.69
CA LYS A 55 -6.48 -15.43 -4.93
C LYS A 55 -6.47 -14.04 -5.58
N PRO A 56 -6.00 -13.91 -6.83
CA PRO A 56 -5.88 -12.60 -7.51
C PRO A 56 -7.24 -11.89 -7.69
N PHE A 57 -8.34 -12.66 -7.74
CA PHE A 57 -9.71 -12.15 -7.79
C PHE A 57 -10.21 -11.60 -6.45
N PHE A 58 -9.54 -11.91 -5.34
CA PHE A 58 -9.89 -11.37 -4.03
C PHE A 58 -9.21 -10.03 -3.80
N LYS A 59 -10.02 -9.03 -3.44
CA LYS A 59 -9.56 -7.66 -3.23
C LYS A 59 -9.88 -7.23 -1.80
N PRO A 60 -8.92 -7.32 -0.86
CA PRO A 60 -9.09 -6.69 0.44
C PRO A 60 -9.11 -5.16 0.25
N PRO A 61 -9.99 -4.42 0.95
CA PRO A 61 -10.16 -2.97 0.79
C PRO A 61 -9.05 -2.18 1.47
N LEU A 62 -7.82 -2.43 1.06
CA LEU A 62 -6.60 -1.87 1.63
C LEU A 62 -5.95 -0.85 0.70
N ILE A 63 -5.29 0.13 1.32
CA ILE A 63 -4.42 1.12 0.71
C ILE A 63 -3.05 0.97 1.37
N LEU A 64 -2.11 0.36 0.67
CA LEU A 64 -0.74 0.19 1.16
C LEU A 64 0.04 1.47 0.89
N THR A 65 0.55 2.11 1.94
CA THR A 65 1.11 3.47 1.88
C THR A 65 2.56 3.50 2.30
N TRP A 66 3.42 3.97 1.41
CA TRP A 66 4.80 4.36 1.67
C TRP A 66 4.95 5.86 1.44
N CYS A 67 4.78 6.65 2.49
CA CYS A 67 4.85 8.11 2.45
C CYS A 67 5.94 8.65 3.38
N ALA A 68 6.27 9.94 3.28
CA ALA A 68 7.38 10.56 4.03
C ALA A 68 8.72 9.81 3.88
N THR A 69 8.97 9.27 2.69
CA THR A 69 10.16 8.45 2.39
C THR A 69 11.24 9.26 1.66
N LYS A 70 12.52 8.84 1.74
CA LYS A 70 13.58 9.40 0.90
C LYS A 70 13.48 8.84 -0.53
N LYS A 71 13.90 9.65 -1.51
CA LYS A 71 14.09 9.17 -2.89
C LYS A 71 15.18 8.10 -2.92
N GLY A 72 15.04 7.14 -3.83
CA GLY A 72 15.98 6.05 -3.99
C GLY A 72 15.89 4.94 -2.93
N CYS A 73 14.80 4.88 -2.16
CA CYS A 73 14.58 3.85 -1.13
C CYS A 73 14.02 2.51 -1.68
N GLY A 74 13.92 2.35 -3.01
CA GLY A 74 13.51 1.09 -3.64
C GLY A 74 12.02 0.89 -3.95
N LYS A 75 11.16 1.92 -3.79
CA LYS A 75 9.72 1.83 -4.15
C LYS A 75 9.49 1.45 -5.63
N GLY A 76 10.26 2.06 -6.55
CA GLY A 76 10.20 1.72 -7.98
C GLY A 76 10.73 0.32 -8.28
N THR A 77 11.76 -0.14 -7.55
CA THR A 77 12.27 -1.51 -7.67
C THR A 77 11.25 -2.54 -7.16
N PHE A 78 10.51 -2.21 -6.09
CA PHE A 78 9.41 -3.03 -5.61
C PHE A 78 8.26 -3.12 -6.61
N LYS A 79 7.93 -2.02 -7.30
CA LYS A 79 6.98 -2.03 -8.43
C LYS A 79 7.41 -3.02 -9.52
N LEU A 80 8.69 -2.96 -9.93
CA LEU A 80 9.24 -3.88 -10.93
C LEU A 80 9.19 -5.34 -10.47
N PHE A 81 9.45 -5.59 -9.18
CA PHE A 81 9.28 -6.90 -8.58
C PHE A 81 7.83 -7.40 -8.70
N LEU A 82 6.83 -6.57 -8.39
CA LEU A 82 5.41 -6.93 -8.54
C LEU A 82 5.04 -7.20 -10.01
N GLU A 83 5.49 -6.37 -10.94
CA GLU A 83 5.26 -6.56 -12.38
C GLU A 83 5.78 -7.91 -12.87
N LYS A 84 6.98 -8.31 -12.42
CA LYS A 84 7.59 -9.59 -12.79
C LYS A 84 6.95 -10.78 -12.09
N LEU A 85 6.70 -10.67 -10.78
CA LEU A 85 6.10 -11.73 -9.97
C LEU A 85 4.70 -12.10 -10.46
N PHE A 86 3.91 -11.11 -10.86
CA PHE A 86 2.53 -11.28 -11.33
C PHE A 86 2.41 -11.11 -12.86
N SER A 87 3.49 -11.36 -13.60
CA SER A 87 3.52 -11.19 -15.04
C SER A 87 2.54 -12.14 -15.75
N CYS A 88 1.82 -11.61 -16.74
CA CYS A 88 0.92 -12.36 -17.62
C CYS A 88 0.82 -11.63 -18.97
N ASN A 89 -0.12 -12.03 -19.82
CA ASN A 89 -0.31 -11.43 -21.15
C ASN A 89 -0.92 -10.01 -21.13
N GLU A 90 -1.17 -9.45 -19.94
CA GLU A 90 -1.83 -8.16 -19.74
C GLU A 90 -1.03 -7.26 -18.78
N ASN A 91 -1.27 -5.95 -18.86
CA ASN A 91 -0.69 -4.98 -17.92
C ASN A 91 -1.42 -5.00 -16.59
N ILE A 92 -0.90 -5.77 -15.64
CA ILE A 92 -1.47 -5.93 -14.29
C ILE A 92 -1.14 -4.79 -13.32
N LEU A 93 -0.14 -3.96 -13.63
CA LEU A 93 0.26 -2.84 -12.79
C LEU A 93 0.06 -1.53 -13.55
N ILE A 94 -0.84 -0.69 -13.03
CA ILE A 94 -1.12 0.64 -13.57
C ILE A 94 -0.57 1.68 -12.61
N SER A 95 0.18 2.64 -13.14
CA SER A 95 0.87 3.66 -12.36
C SER A 95 0.41 5.04 -12.79
N TYR A 96 -0.12 5.82 -11.86
CA TYR A 96 -0.48 7.22 -12.08
C TYR A 96 0.45 8.14 -11.30
N ASN A 97 0.89 9.21 -11.95
CA ASN A 97 1.74 10.25 -11.35
C ASN A 97 1.08 11.63 -11.33
N LYS A 98 -0.16 11.73 -11.82
CA LYS A 98 -0.97 12.95 -11.81
C LYS A 98 -2.38 12.64 -11.37
N ILE A 99 -2.96 13.53 -10.57
CA ILE A 99 -4.34 13.40 -10.09
C ILE A 99 -5.35 13.30 -11.24
N GLY A 100 -5.12 14.03 -12.35
CA GLY A 100 -6.00 14.01 -13.52
C GLY A 100 -6.07 12.65 -14.23
N GLN A 101 -5.06 11.80 -14.09
CA GLN A 101 -5.12 10.41 -14.60
C GLN A 101 -6.01 9.56 -13.69
N PHE A 102 -5.83 9.68 -12.38
CA PHE A 102 -6.63 8.96 -11.39
C PHE A 102 -8.11 9.34 -11.42
N THR A 103 -8.44 10.58 -11.76
CA THR A 103 -9.82 11.07 -11.87
C THR A 103 -10.34 11.11 -13.31
N SER A 104 -9.63 10.49 -14.26
CA SER A 104 -10.03 10.45 -15.66
C SER A 104 -11.30 9.60 -15.84
N ASN A 105 -12.20 10.04 -16.74
CA ASN A 105 -13.33 9.22 -17.17
C ASN A 105 -12.86 8.05 -18.06
N PHE A 106 -11.81 8.25 -18.85
CA PHE A 106 -11.20 7.16 -19.63
C PHE A 106 -10.26 6.36 -18.72
N ASN A 107 -10.63 5.11 -18.46
CA ASN A 107 -10.04 4.26 -17.42
C ASN A 107 -9.90 2.80 -17.86
N SER A 108 -9.85 2.55 -19.17
CA SER A 108 -9.82 1.20 -19.75
C SER A 108 -8.67 0.34 -19.27
N GLU A 109 -7.55 0.95 -18.90
CA GLU A 109 -6.36 0.28 -18.35
C GLU A 109 -6.62 -0.35 -16.98
N LEU A 110 -7.65 0.10 -16.25
CA LEU A 110 -8.02 -0.49 -14.96
C LEU A 110 -8.74 -1.84 -15.09
N GLU A 111 -9.17 -2.21 -16.31
CA GLU A 111 -9.89 -3.47 -16.59
C GLU A 111 -9.07 -4.72 -16.22
N THR A 112 -7.74 -4.68 -16.41
CA THR A 112 -6.81 -5.79 -16.14
C THR A 112 -5.91 -5.56 -14.92
N CYS A 113 -6.14 -4.46 -14.20
CA CYS A 113 -5.28 -4.00 -13.10
C CYS A 113 -5.43 -4.87 -11.84
N LEU A 114 -4.31 -5.38 -11.33
CA LEU A 114 -4.15 -5.99 -10.01
C LEU A 114 -3.50 -5.04 -9.00
N PHE A 115 -2.64 -4.13 -9.46
CA PHE A 115 -1.96 -3.13 -8.65
C PHE A 115 -2.11 -1.74 -9.26
N LEU A 116 -2.81 -0.86 -8.57
CA LEU A 116 -2.93 0.55 -8.90
C LEU A 116 -1.95 1.34 -8.04
N VAL A 117 -0.85 1.78 -8.62
CA VAL A 117 0.20 2.55 -7.95
C VAL A 117 0.00 4.04 -8.20
N LEU A 118 -0.03 4.81 -7.11
CA LEU A 118 -0.09 6.26 -7.14
C LEU A 118 1.24 6.82 -6.67
N GLU A 119 2.03 7.34 -7.61
CA GLU A 119 3.36 7.88 -7.37
C GLU A 119 3.32 9.40 -7.31
N GLU A 120 3.56 9.98 -6.13
CA GLU A 120 3.53 11.44 -5.89
C GLU A 120 2.22 12.12 -6.30
N VAL A 121 1.12 11.35 -6.36
CA VAL A 121 -0.22 11.90 -6.54
C VAL A 121 -0.68 12.45 -5.19
N SER A 122 -0.48 13.75 -4.98
CA SER A 122 -1.00 14.46 -3.83
C SER A 122 -1.92 15.60 -4.26
N ALA A 123 -2.79 16.00 -3.34
CA ALA A 123 -3.68 17.13 -3.53
C ALA A 123 -3.06 18.37 -2.88
N ASN A 124 -2.79 19.42 -3.67
CA ASN A 124 -2.07 20.61 -3.21
C ASN A 124 -2.83 21.48 -2.17
N LYS A 125 -4.09 21.17 -1.84
CA LYS A 125 -4.93 21.95 -0.91
C LYS A 125 -5.66 21.02 0.07
N LYS A 126 -5.96 21.51 1.28
CA LYS A 126 -6.59 20.71 2.34
C LYS A 126 -7.98 20.17 1.96
N ASN A 127 -8.80 20.97 1.28
CA ASN A 127 -10.12 20.53 0.81
C ASN A 127 -9.99 19.45 -0.28
N SER A 128 -9.04 19.60 -1.21
CA SER A 128 -8.79 18.60 -2.24
C SER A 128 -8.12 17.34 -1.69
N LEU A 129 -7.38 17.41 -0.57
CA LEU A 129 -6.85 16.22 0.11
C LEU A 129 -7.96 15.35 0.71
N LYS A 130 -9.01 15.96 1.27
CA LYS A 130 -10.17 15.23 1.78
C LYS A 130 -10.92 14.53 0.64
N GLU A 131 -11.18 15.25 -0.45
CA GLU A 131 -11.83 14.70 -1.65
C GLU A 131 -11.00 13.55 -2.24
N PHE A 132 -9.71 13.77 -2.44
CA PHE A 132 -8.78 12.74 -2.94
C PHE A 132 -8.75 11.51 -2.03
N SER A 133 -8.70 11.71 -0.70
CA SER A 133 -8.74 10.61 0.26
C SER A 133 -10.08 9.85 0.22
N GLY A 134 -11.19 10.54 -0.07
CA GLY A 134 -12.48 9.91 -0.35
C GLY A 134 -12.39 9.00 -1.56
N LEU A 135 -11.91 9.52 -2.69
CA LEU A 135 -11.73 8.76 -3.93
C LEU A 135 -10.83 7.53 -3.73
N LEU A 136 -9.74 7.65 -2.97
CA LEU A 136 -8.86 6.52 -2.62
C LEU A 136 -9.60 5.43 -1.81
N LYS A 137 -10.40 5.84 -0.83
CA LYS A 137 -11.18 4.92 0.01
C LYS A 137 -12.29 4.23 -0.79
N ASP A 138 -12.87 4.93 -1.76
CA ASP A 138 -13.89 4.40 -2.65
C ASP A 138 -13.28 3.38 -3.61
N ILE A 139 -12.22 3.74 -4.34
CA ILE A 139 -11.59 2.83 -5.30
C ILE A 139 -10.97 1.59 -4.64
N SER A 140 -10.44 1.72 -3.41
CA SER A 140 -9.94 0.57 -2.65
C SER A 140 -11.06 -0.38 -2.23
N SER A 141 -12.27 0.10 -1.99
CA SER A 141 -13.42 -0.73 -1.56
C SER A 141 -14.24 -1.28 -2.72
N MET A 142 -14.20 -0.63 -3.88
CA MET A 142 -15.00 -0.97 -5.05
C MET A 142 -14.55 -2.28 -5.70
N THR A 143 -15.52 -3.12 -6.07
CA THR A 143 -15.32 -4.43 -6.73
C THR A 143 -15.78 -4.47 -8.19
N GLU A 144 -16.37 -3.39 -8.69
CA GLU A 144 -16.82 -3.25 -10.08
C GLU A 144 -16.49 -1.84 -10.61
N LEU A 145 -16.04 -1.74 -11.85
CA LEU A 145 -15.73 -0.48 -12.52
C LEU A 145 -16.66 -0.26 -13.71
N LEU A 146 -17.13 0.98 -13.86
CA LEU A 146 -17.66 1.44 -15.14
C LEU A 146 -16.48 1.81 -16.04
N ILE A 147 -16.20 0.96 -17.03
CA ILE A 147 -15.15 1.20 -18.01
C ILE A 147 -15.71 2.03 -19.16
N GLU A 148 -15.04 3.15 -19.45
CA GLU A 148 -15.34 4.01 -20.58
C GLU A 148 -14.15 4.05 -21.55
N LYS A 149 -14.36 3.49 -22.74
CA LYS A 149 -13.40 3.49 -23.85
C LYS A 149 -13.85 4.52 -24.88
N LYS A 150 -12.91 5.27 -25.47
CA LYS A 150 -13.24 6.29 -26.47
C LYS A 150 -13.93 5.65 -27.67
N GLY A 151 -15.18 6.06 -27.93
CA GLY A 151 -15.97 5.57 -29.07
C GLY A 151 -16.57 4.17 -28.87
N ILE A 152 -16.63 3.64 -27.65
CA ILE A 152 -17.26 2.36 -27.32
C ILE A 152 -18.24 2.58 -26.16
N ASP A 153 -19.35 1.83 -26.16
CA ASP A 153 -20.32 1.87 -25.08
C ASP A 153 -19.71 1.50 -23.72
N ARG A 154 -20.16 2.20 -22.69
CA ARG A 154 -19.72 1.97 -21.31
C ARG A 154 -20.16 0.59 -20.85
N LYS A 155 -19.27 -0.13 -20.16
CA LYS A 155 -19.58 -1.44 -19.58
C LYS A 155 -19.13 -1.54 -18.13
N VAL A 156 -19.89 -2.26 -17.32
CA VAL A 156 -19.50 -2.59 -15.95
C VAL A 156 -18.68 -3.87 -15.97
N VAL A 157 -17.49 -3.85 -15.38
CA VAL A 157 -16.59 -5.00 -15.26
C VAL A 157 -16.17 -5.20 -13.80
N PRO A 158 -15.82 -6.43 -13.37
CA PRO A 158 -15.19 -6.63 -12.07
C PRO A 158 -13.86 -5.87 -11.95
N PHE A 159 -13.52 -5.41 -10.74
CA PHE A 159 -12.28 -4.70 -10.46
C PHE A 159 -11.51 -5.34 -9.31
N TYR A 160 -10.27 -5.75 -9.61
CA TYR A 160 -9.42 -6.52 -8.69
C TYR A 160 -8.19 -5.74 -8.19
N GLY A 161 -8.02 -4.50 -8.67
CA GLY A 161 -6.87 -3.66 -8.40
C GLY A 161 -6.78 -3.20 -6.94
N SER A 162 -5.68 -3.53 -6.27
CA SER A 162 -5.32 -3.02 -4.95
C SER A 162 -4.50 -1.73 -5.06
N VAL A 163 -4.70 -0.82 -4.12
CA VAL A 163 -4.11 0.53 -4.18
C VAL A 163 -2.80 0.57 -3.42
N LEU A 164 -1.74 1.03 -4.09
CA LEU A 164 -0.44 1.34 -3.49
C LEU A 164 -0.18 2.84 -3.64
N VAL A 165 0.23 3.50 -2.56
CA VAL A 165 0.55 4.92 -2.55
C VAL A 165 2.02 5.10 -2.21
N PHE A 166 2.77 5.71 -3.12
CA PHE A 166 4.18 6.04 -2.96
C PHE A 166 4.35 7.55 -2.96
N SER A 167 4.91 8.11 -1.89
CA SER A 167 5.25 9.53 -1.87
C SER A 167 6.42 9.86 -0.96
N ASN A 168 7.10 10.97 -1.26
CA ASN A 168 8.06 11.58 -0.35
C ASN A 168 7.39 12.58 0.62
N GLU A 169 6.16 13.01 0.35
CA GLU A 169 5.39 13.87 1.25
C GLU A 169 4.68 13.06 2.34
N LEU A 170 4.44 13.68 3.50
CA LEU A 170 3.70 13.05 4.59
C LEU A 170 2.18 13.11 4.36
N CYS A 171 1.66 14.27 3.98
CA CYS A 171 0.22 14.55 3.94
C CYS A 171 -0.43 14.14 2.62
N VAL A 172 -0.32 12.86 2.25
CA VAL A 172 -0.88 12.33 0.98
C VAL A 172 -2.25 11.68 1.12
N VAL A 173 -2.63 11.25 2.32
CA VAL A 173 -3.94 10.65 2.61
C VAL A 173 -4.42 11.06 3.99
N GLN A 174 -5.73 11.31 4.14
CA GLN A 174 -6.37 11.54 5.42
C GLN A 174 -6.73 10.23 6.11
N VAL A 175 -6.16 10.05 7.29
CA VAL A 175 -6.35 8.87 8.14
C VAL A 175 -7.14 9.29 9.37
N THR A 176 -8.31 8.69 9.56
CA THR A 176 -9.15 8.87 10.75
C THR A 176 -8.74 7.88 11.85
N SER A 177 -9.24 8.07 13.07
CA SER A 177 -8.96 7.18 14.20
C SER A 177 -9.55 5.78 14.00
N ASP A 178 -10.66 5.66 13.29
CA ASP A 178 -11.35 4.41 12.93
C ASP A 178 -10.81 3.76 11.64
N ASN A 179 -9.53 4.02 11.32
CA ASN A 179 -8.90 3.51 10.11
C ASN A 179 -8.95 1.97 10.03
N ARG A 180 -9.54 1.48 8.95
CA ARG A 180 -9.63 0.04 8.63
C ARG A 180 -9.10 -0.33 7.24
N ARG A 181 -8.47 0.64 6.54
CA ARG A 181 -8.07 0.49 5.13
C ARG A 181 -6.61 0.86 4.87
N ILE A 182 -6.09 1.86 5.57
CA ILE A 182 -4.75 2.40 5.28
C ILE A 182 -3.72 1.64 6.11
N VAL A 183 -2.77 1.02 5.44
CA VAL A 183 -1.60 0.40 6.06
C VAL A 183 -0.41 1.29 5.74
N ALA A 184 0.28 1.80 6.75
CA ALA A 184 1.37 2.75 6.56
C ALA A 184 2.70 2.12 6.95
N PHE A 185 3.59 1.97 5.98
CA PHE A 185 4.89 1.32 6.16
C PHE A 185 6.01 2.36 6.31
N GLU A 186 6.88 2.13 7.29
CA GLU A 186 8.10 2.90 7.47
C GLU A 186 9.24 2.24 6.68
N VAL A 187 10.09 3.06 6.06
CA VAL A 187 11.18 2.57 5.22
C VAL A 187 12.51 2.76 5.91
N ASN A 188 13.33 1.71 5.94
CA ASN A 188 14.75 1.81 6.29
C ASN A 188 15.49 2.54 5.16
N ASN A 189 16.13 3.66 5.49
CA ASN A 189 16.76 4.54 4.51
C ASN A 189 18.26 4.30 4.32
N GLU A 190 18.86 3.27 4.92
CA GLU A 190 20.31 3.05 4.89
C GLU A 190 20.85 2.79 3.49
N LYS A 191 20.08 2.09 2.65
CA LYS A 191 20.44 1.74 1.27
C LYS A 191 19.88 2.71 0.23
N CYS A 192 19.38 3.87 0.65
CA CYS A 192 18.86 4.86 -0.29
C CYS A 192 19.94 5.33 -1.26
N ASN A 193 19.71 5.16 -2.56
CA ASN A 193 20.67 5.47 -3.63
C ASN A 193 21.97 4.64 -3.58
N ASP A 194 21.98 3.48 -2.90
CA ASP A 194 23.10 2.54 -2.96
C ASP A 194 23.08 1.77 -4.29
N THR A 195 23.87 2.26 -5.24
CA THR A 195 23.95 1.69 -6.60
C THR A 195 24.32 0.22 -6.60
N GLN A 196 25.24 -0.22 -5.73
CA GLN A 196 25.69 -1.62 -5.71
C GLN A 196 24.57 -2.54 -5.24
N PHE A 197 23.88 -2.15 -4.15
CA PHE A 197 22.75 -2.89 -3.62
C PHE A 197 21.62 -3.04 -4.67
N PHE A 198 21.26 -1.96 -5.36
CA PHE A 198 20.20 -2.03 -6.37
C PHE A 198 20.63 -2.80 -7.63
N GLN A 199 21.91 -2.75 -8.02
CA GLN A 199 22.42 -3.56 -9.13
C GLN A 199 22.30 -5.06 -8.84
N GLU A 200 22.56 -5.49 -7.61
CA GLU A 200 22.34 -6.88 -7.19
C GLU A 200 20.85 -7.25 -7.31
N ILE A 201 19.95 -6.41 -6.82
CA ILE A 201 18.50 -6.65 -6.96
C ILE A 201 18.07 -6.74 -8.42
N TYR A 202 18.55 -5.86 -9.30
CA TYR A 202 18.19 -5.92 -10.73
C TYR A 202 18.66 -7.21 -11.38
N LYS A 203 19.84 -7.73 -11.01
CA LYS A 203 20.30 -9.05 -11.47
C LYS A 203 19.35 -10.16 -10.99
N GLU A 204 18.94 -10.11 -9.72
CA GLU A 204 17.98 -11.09 -9.19
C GLU A 204 16.61 -11.01 -9.85
N LEU A 205 16.15 -9.80 -10.21
CA LEU A 205 14.89 -9.60 -10.92
C LEU A 205 14.91 -10.16 -12.35
N ASP A 206 16.08 -10.26 -12.97
CA ASP A 206 16.24 -10.85 -14.30
C ASP A 206 16.53 -12.36 -14.25
N ASP A 207 16.69 -12.93 -13.06
CA ASP A 207 16.94 -14.36 -12.85
C ASP A 207 15.62 -15.13 -12.65
N LEU A 208 15.35 -16.07 -13.57
CA LEU A 208 14.15 -16.88 -13.56
C LEU A 208 14.06 -17.82 -12.34
N GLN A 209 15.18 -18.36 -11.87
CA GLN A 209 15.23 -19.27 -10.73
C GLN A 209 14.91 -18.53 -9.43
N ILE A 210 15.40 -17.30 -9.29
CA ILE A 210 15.09 -16.43 -8.15
C ILE A 210 13.63 -16.00 -8.19
N MET A 211 13.13 -15.51 -9.33
CA MET A 211 11.72 -15.09 -9.44
C MET A 211 10.75 -16.27 -9.22
N LYS A 212 11.11 -17.48 -9.69
CA LYS A 212 10.34 -18.69 -9.40
C LYS A 212 10.37 -19.05 -7.91
N SER A 213 11.50 -18.85 -7.23
CA SER A 213 11.57 -19.10 -5.78
C SER A 213 10.67 -18.15 -4.99
N ALA A 214 10.57 -16.88 -5.42
CA ALA A 214 9.64 -15.91 -4.85
C ALA A 214 8.18 -16.35 -5.08
N TRP A 215 7.85 -16.78 -6.30
CA TRP A 215 6.52 -17.32 -6.64
C TRP A 215 6.13 -18.48 -5.73
N ASN A 216 6.98 -19.51 -5.64
CA ASN A 216 6.72 -20.68 -4.80
C ASN A 216 6.59 -20.30 -3.32
N PHE A 217 7.47 -19.41 -2.82
CA PHE A 217 7.39 -18.89 -1.45
C PHE A 217 6.02 -18.27 -1.13
N PHE A 218 5.44 -17.49 -2.04
CA PHE A 218 4.12 -16.89 -1.84
C PHE A 218 2.96 -17.86 -2.09
N LEU A 219 3.14 -18.81 -3.01
CA LEU A 219 2.14 -19.84 -3.30
C LEU A 219 1.95 -20.79 -2.12
N ASP A 220 3.04 -21.20 -1.47
CA ASP A 220 3.06 -22.17 -0.36
C ASP A 220 2.72 -21.54 1.00
N ARG A 221 2.71 -20.21 1.08
CA ARG A 221 2.47 -19.49 2.34
C ARG A 221 1.02 -19.63 2.80
N ASP A 222 0.80 -20.14 4.01
CA ASP A 222 -0.56 -20.24 4.57
C ASP A 222 -1.11 -18.86 4.97
N VAL A 223 -2.19 -18.45 4.30
CA VAL A 223 -2.94 -17.22 4.59
C VAL A 223 -4.40 -17.50 4.94
N THR A 224 -4.78 -18.75 5.20
CA THR A 224 -6.17 -19.17 5.43
C THR A 224 -6.79 -18.49 6.66
N THR A 225 -6.00 -18.33 7.73
CA THR A 225 -6.41 -17.69 8.98
C THR A 225 -5.98 -16.24 9.09
N TRP A 226 -5.32 -15.67 8.07
CA TRP A 226 -4.82 -14.31 8.13
C TRP A 226 -5.97 -13.29 8.03
N ASP A 227 -6.06 -12.42 9.05
CA ASP A 227 -7.04 -11.34 9.07
C ASP A 227 -6.41 -10.02 8.62
N PHE A 228 -6.64 -9.66 7.37
CA PHE A 228 -6.15 -8.41 6.77
C PHE A 228 -6.69 -7.13 7.46
N ARG A 229 -7.72 -7.24 8.33
CA ARG A 229 -8.27 -6.10 9.09
C ARG A 229 -7.42 -5.75 10.31
N LYS A 230 -6.53 -6.66 10.75
CA LYS A 230 -5.55 -6.39 11.81
C LYS A 230 -4.39 -5.59 11.23
N ILE A 231 -4.61 -4.29 11.04
CA ILE A 231 -3.63 -3.37 10.47
C ILE A 231 -2.53 -3.07 11.50
N PRO A 232 -1.24 -3.24 11.14
CA PRO A 232 -0.11 -2.90 12.00
C PRO A 232 -0.15 -1.44 12.45
N GLN A 233 0.11 -1.21 13.75
CA GLN A 233 0.10 0.13 14.34
C GLN A 233 1.50 0.74 14.31
N THR A 234 1.83 1.44 13.21
CA THR A 234 3.15 2.08 13.01
C THR A 234 3.18 3.52 13.51
N GLU A 235 4.38 4.05 13.78
CA GLU A 235 4.54 5.47 14.13
C GLU A 235 4.13 6.35 12.95
N LEU A 236 4.40 5.92 11.70
CA LEU A 236 3.90 6.61 10.52
C LEU A 236 2.36 6.68 10.48
N LEU A 237 1.65 5.60 10.80
CA LEU A 237 0.19 5.61 10.86
C LEU A 237 -0.31 6.61 11.92
N ALA A 238 0.29 6.59 13.12
CA ALA A 238 -0.05 7.54 14.19
C ALA A 238 0.27 8.99 13.80
N ARG A 239 1.35 9.23 13.06
CA ARG A 239 1.68 10.56 12.50
C ARG A 239 0.64 11.02 11.49
N LEU A 240 0.23 10.16 10.56
CA LEU A 240 -0.81 10.47 9.57
C LEU A 240 -2.16 10.81 10.24
N GLN A 241 -2.54 10.07 11.27
CA GLN A 241 -3.75 10.34 12.07
C GLN A 241 -3.67 11.71 12.74
N ARG A 242 -2.57 12.00 13.45
CA ARG A 242 -2.34 13.32 14.05
C ARG A 242 -2.38 14.43 13.00
N CYS A 243 -1.79 14.22 11.81
CA CYS A 243 -1.83 15.21 10.73
C CYS A 243 -3.24 15.42 10.17
N SER A 244 -4.10 14.42 10.23
CA SER A 244 -5.47 14.45 9.68
C SER A 244 -6.50 15.07 10.64
N GLU A 245 -6.18 15.19 11.92
CA GLU A 245 -7.07 15.79 12.92
C GLU A 245 -7.47 17.24 12.61
N ASN A 246 -8.65 17.60 13.10
CA ASN A 246 -9.16 18.96 13.04
C ASN A 246 -8.22 19.92 13.80
N VAL A 247 -8.06 21.14 13.27
CA VAL A 247 -7.23 22.20 13.87
C VAL A 247 -7.64 22.48 15.30
N THR A 248 -8.94 22.46 15.61
CA THR A 248 -9.44 22.67 16.98
C THR A 248 -8.96 21.58 17.94
N VAL A 249 -8.93 20.32 17.50
CA VAL A 249 -8.44 19.19 18.31
C VAL A 249 -6.94 19.31 18.53
N LYS A 250 -6.18 19.69 17.48
CA LYS A 250 -4.74 19.94 17.57
C LYS A 250 -4.43 21.08 18.54
N PHE A 251 -5.16 22.19 18.43
CA PHE A 251 -5.00 23.34 19.31
C PHE A 251 -5.33 22.98 20.75
N ALA A 252 -6.45 22.28 21.00
CA ALA A 252 -6.82 21.83 22.32
C ALA A 252 -5.75 20.90 22.93
N ARG A 253 -5.27 19.90 22.18
CA ARG A 253 -4.20 19.02 22.64
C ARG A 253 -2.93 19.80 22.98
N TRP A 254 -2.49 20.72 22.12
CA TRP A 254 -1.33 21.57 22.38
C TRP A 254 -1.53 22.42 23.64
N TYR A 255 -2.66 23.12 23.75
CA TYR A 255 -3.00 23.98 24.88
C TYR A 255 -3.00 23.23 26.21
N PHE A 256 -3.57 22.03 26.23
CA PHE A 256 -3.62 21.21 27.43
C PHE A 256 -2.26 20.58 27.76
N LYS A 257 -1.48 20.13 26.77
CA LYS A 257 -0.14 19.56 26.99
C LYS A 257 0.83 20.59 27.58
N ASP A 258 0.80 21.82 27.09
CA ASP A 258 1.62 22.94 27.57
C ASP A 258 1.36 23.28 29.04
N ARG A 259 0.11 23.07 29.51
CA ARG A 259 -0.31 23.45 30.86
C ARG A 259 -0.40 22.34 31.90
N SER A 260 -0.39 21.07 31.50
CA SER A 260 -0.71 19.96 32.42
C SER A 260 0.37 18.90 32.60
N HIS A 261 1.49 18.94 31.87
CA HIS A 261 2.53 17.87 31.91
C HIS A 261 2.00 16.43 31.72
N THR A 262 0.74 16.24 31.32
CA THR A 262 0.09 14.95 31.09
C THR A 262 -0.49 14.89 29.67
N ASP A 263 -0.36 13.75 29.00
CA ASP A 263 -1.00 13.53 27.70
C ASP A 263 -2.52 13.38 27.88
N ILE A 264 -3.29 14.24 27.20
CA ILE A 264 -4.75 14.33 27.30
C ILE A 264 -5.41 13.89 25.99
N LEU A 265 -6.43 13.03 26.10
CA LEU A 265 -7.29 12.63 24.98
C LEU A 265 -8.38 13.69 24.76
N VAL A 266 -8.43 14.27 23.56
CA VAL A 266 -9.46 15.26 23.15
C VAL A 266 -10.26 14.69 21.99
N ASN A 267 -11.59 14.77 22.07
CA ASN A 267 -12.47 14.26 21.02
C ASN A 267 -12.65 15.26 19.85
N GLU A 268 -13.33 14.83 18.78
CA GLU A 268 -13.56 15.65 17.58
C GLU A 268 -14.34 16.95 17.82
N SER A 269 -15.09 17.04 18.93
CA SER A 269 -15.79 18.27 19.35
C SER A 269 -14.91 19.23 20.18
N GLY A 270 -13.64 18.90 20.41
CA GLY A 270 -12.72 19.69 21.23
C GLY A 270 -12.88 19.52 22.75
N ARG A 271 -13.66 18.52 23.20
CA ARG A 271 -13.82 18.22 24.64
C ARG A 271 -12.75 17.25 25.12
N CYS A 272 -12.16 17.55 26.27
CA CYS A 272 -11.24 16.66 27.01
C CYS A 272 -12.01 15.43 27.51
N LEU A 273 -11.51 14.24 27.23
CA LEU A 273 -12.14 12.95 27.59
C LEU A 273 -11.56 12.33 28.86
N SER A 274 -10.32 12.62 29.23
CA SER A 274 -9.73 12.21 30.52
C SER A 274 -8.38 12.90 30.80
N LEU A 275 -8.10 13.12 32.08
CA LEU A 275 -6.77 13.41 32.62
C LEU A 275 -6.17 12.07 33.05
N VAL A 276 -5.12 11.58 32.37
CA VAL A 276 -4.34 10.47 32.90
C VAL A 276 -3.49 11.04 34.02
N THR A 277 -3.96 10.92 35.27
CA THR A 277 -3.19 11.31 36.45
C THR A 277 -2.05 10.31 36.62
N GLY A 278 -0.87 10.66 36.14
CA GLY A 278 0.37 10.04 36.58
C GLY A 278 0.52 10.35 38.06
N SER A 279 0.36 9.34 38.91
CA SER A 279 0.66 9.43 40.33
C SER A 279 2.16 9.71 40.51
N CYS A 280 2.52 10.96 40.81
CA CYS A 280 3.80 11.27 41.42
C CYS A 280 3.78 10.67 42.84
N MET A 281 4.45 9.54 43.06
CA MET A 281 4.88 9.13 44.40
C MET A 281 6.24 9.75 44.68
N GLY A 282 6.29 10.50 45.79
CA GLY A 282 7.44 10.71 46.70
C GLY A 282 8.77 11.14 46.12
#